data_AF-A0A6J4LY59-F1
#
_entry.id   AF-A0A6J4LY59-F1
#
_cell.length_a   1.000
_cell.length_b   1.000
_cell.length_c   1.000
_cell.angle_alpha   90.00
_cell.angle_beta   90.00
_cell.angle_gamma   90.00
#
_symmetry.space_group_name_H-M   'P 1'
#
loop_
_entity.id
_entity.type
_entity.pdbx_description
1 polymer ?
#
loop_
_entity_poly.entity_id
_entity_poly.type
_entity_poly.pdbx_seq_one_letter_code
_entity_poly.pdbx_strand_id
1 'polypeptide(L)' 'GVPAFERTRAFYRGLGYDEEARIRDFWAAGDDKVTYWKALQEGPRAGR' A
#
# COMPACT_ATOMS: atom_id res chain seq x y z
N GLY A 1 3.95 -9.69 9.43
CA GLY A 1 3.70 -8.23 9.38
C GLY A 1 3.15 -7.78 10.73
N VAL A 2 3.59 -6.62 11.25
CA VAL A 2 3.19 -6.16 12.59
C VAL A 2 1.69 -5.82 12.66
N PRO A 3 0.92 -6.34 13.66
CA PRO A 3 -0.52 -6.10 13.78
C PRO A 3 -0.92 -4.63 13.97
N ALA A 4 -0.04 -3.81 14.58
CA ALA A 4 -0.27 -2.38 14.79
C ALA A 4 -0.57 -1.61 13.47
N PHE A 5 -0.08 -2.12 12.33
CA PHE A 5 -0.31 -1.51 11.02
C PHE A 5 -1.59 -2.01 10.30
N GLU A 6 -2.43 -2.85 10.92
CA GLU A 6 -3.66 -3.34 10.26
C GLU A 6 -4.58 -2.20 9.81
N ARG A 7 -4.72 -1.14 10.62
CA ARG A 7 -5.52 0.04 10.27
C ARG A 7 -4.97 0.75 9.03
N THR A 8 -3.65 0.87 8.93
CA THR A 8 -2.98 1.47 7.77
C THR A 8 -3.17 0.61 6.52
N ARG A 9 -3.08 -0.72 6.63
CA ARG A 9 -3.37 -1.64 5.52
C ARG A 9 -4.83 -1.56 5.06
N ALA A 10 -5.77 -1.50 6.00
CA ALA A 10 -7.18 -1.32 5.69
C ALA A 10 -7.46 0.02 4.98
N PHE A 11 -6.78 1.10 5.39
CA PHE A 11 -6.89 2.41 4.75
C PHE A 11 -6.47 2.36 3.26
N TYR A 12 -5.29 1.83 2.95
CA TYR A 12 -4.84 1.76 1.55
C TYR A 12 -5.70 0.84 0.68
N ARG A 13 -6.11 -0.33 1.21
CA ARG A 13 -7.06 -1.21 0.52
C ARG A 13 -8.39 -0.51 0.27
N GLY A 14 -8.91 0.24 1.24
CA GLY A 14 -10.14 1.02 1.09
C GLY A 14 -10.06 2.13 0.05
N LEU A 15 -8.86 2.63 -0.24
CA LEU A 15 -8.60 3.59 -1.31
C LEU A 15 -8.36 2.94 -2.69
N GLY A 16 -8.47 1.61 -2.79
CA GLY A 16 -8.24 0.87 -4.03
C GLY A 16 -6.77 0.75 -4.41
N TYR A 17 -5.88 0.69 -3.42
CA TYR A 17 -4.51 0.22 -3.62
C TYR A 17 -4.47 -1.29 -3.43
N ASP A 18 -3.74 -1.96 -4.32
CA ASP A 18 -3.45 -3.39 -4.23
C ASP A 18 -2.14 -3.63 -3.48
N GLU A 19 -2.08 -4.74 -2.75
CA GLU A 19 -0.80 -5.22 -2.21
C GLU A 19 0.02 -5.81 -3.36
N GLU A 20 1.01 -5.06 -3.82
CA GLU A 20 1.85 -5.42 -4.97
C GLU A 20 2.92 -6.44 -4.56
N ALA A 21 3.53 -6.25 -3.39
CA ALA A 21 4.61 -7.10 -2.91
C ALA A 21 4.71 -7.14 -1.38
N ARG A 22 5.21 -8.26 -0.88
CA ARG A 22 5.55 -8.45 0.54
C ARG A 22 6.90 -9.13 0.70
N ILE A 23 7.79 -8.51 1.47
CA ILE A 23 9.07 -9.10 1.89
C ILE A 23 8.96 -9.40 3.38
N ARG A 24 8.98 -10.69 3.73
CA ARG A 24 8.90 -11.15 5.13
C ARG A 24 10.16 -10.78 5.89
N ASP A 25 9.97 -10.46 7.17
CA ASP A 25 11.06 -10.20 8.12
C ASP A 25 12.07 -9.14 7.63
N PHE A 26 11.61 -8.14 6.88
CA PHE A 26 12.48 -7.18 6.22
C PHE A 26 13.22 -6.29 7.22
N TRP A 27 12.56 -5.88 8.30
CA TRP A 27 13.17 -5.07 9.37
C TRP A 27 13.56 -5.90 10.58
N ALA A 28 12.67 -6.81 11.01
CA ALA A 28 12.83 -7.71 12.14
C ALA A 28 11.89 -8.91 11.96
N ALA A 29 12.04 -9.95 12.79
CA ALA A 29 11.13 -11.10 12.77
C ALA A 29 9.67 -10.66 12.97
N GLY A 30 8.80 -11.03 12.04
CA GLY A 30 7.40 -10.64 11.96
C GLY A 30 7.15 -9.24 11.39
N ASP A 31 8.17 -8.44 11.13
CA ASP A 31 8.08 -7.09 10.58
C ASP A 31 8.34 -7.07 9.07
N ASP A 32 7.29 -7.41 8.33
CA ASP A 32 7.29 -7.46 6.87
C ASP A 32 7.25 -6.05 6.27
N LYS A 33 8.00 -5.85 5.19
CA LYS A 33 7.77 -4.73 4.28
C LYS A 33 6.65 -5.10 3.31
N VAL A 34 5.61 -4.27 3.24
CA VAL A 34 4.49 -4.43 2.30
C VAL A 34 4.44 -3.20 1.39
N THR A 35 4.47 -3.41 0.08
CA THR A 35 4.35 -2.35 -0.93
C THR A 35 2.94 -2.36 -1.50
N TYR A 36 2.33 -1.17 -1.56
CA TYR A 36 1.01 -0.97 -2.13
C TYR A 36 1.13 -0.16 -3.43
N TRP A 37 0.34 -0.51 -4.44
CA TRP A 37 0.31 0.16 -5.73
C TRP A 37 -1.13 0.51 -6.15
N LYS A 38 -1.28 1.59 -6.90
CA LYS A 38 -2.53 1.99 -7.55
C LYS A 38 -2.22 2.76 -8.82
N ALA A 39 -2.84 2.38 -9.93
CA ALA A 39 -2.86 3.22 -11.13
C ALA A 39 -3.65 4.51 -10.85
N LEU A 40 -3.02 5.65 -11.08
CA LEU A 40 -3.73 6.93 -11.10
C LEU A 40 -4.29 7.15 -12.50
N GLN A 41 -5.60 7.35 -12.59
CA GLN A 41 -6.19 7.82 -13.83
C GLN A 41 -5.71 9.26 -14.07
N GLU A 42 -5.36 9.59 -15.32
CA GLU A 42 -5.11 10.98 -15.68
C GLU A 42 -6.36 11.80 -15.33
N GLY A 43 -6.20 12.80 -14.46
CA GLY A 43 -7.25 13.80 -14.24
C GLY A 43 -7.51 14.61 -15.52
N PRO A 44 -8.59 15.38 -15.59
CA PRO A 44 -8.82 16.28 -16.72
C PRO A 44 -7.58 17.15 -16.89
N ARG A 45 -6.95 17.11 -18.07
CA ARG A 45 -5.89 18.07 -18.38
C ARG A 45 -6.51 19.45 -18.28
N ALA A 46 -6.05 20.27 -17.34
CA ALA A 46 -6.40 21.68 -17.32
C ALA A 46 -6.06 22.23 -18.70
N GLY A 47 -7.11 22.68 -19.43
CA GLY A 47 -6.98 23.15 -20.79
C GLY A 47 -5.89 24.22 -20.88
N ARG A 48 -5.00 24.06 -21.85
CA ARG A 48 -4.13 25.16 -22.31
C ARG A 48 -4.97 26.17 -23.08
#